data_AF-A0A2E4KHV1-F1
#
_entry.id   AF-A0A2E4KHV1-F1
#
_cell.length_a   1.000
_cell.length_b   1.000
_cell.length_c   1.000
_cell.angle_alpha   90.00
_cell.angle_beta   90.00
_cell.angle_gamma   90.00
#
_symmetry.space_group_name_H-M   'P 1'
#
loop_
_entity.id
_entity.type
_entity.pdbx_description
1 polymer ?
#
loop_
_entity_poly.entity_id
_entity_poly.type
_entity_poly.pdbx_seq_one_letter_code
_entity_poly.pdbx_strand_id
1 'polypeptide(L)'
;MSEKRLALLALLLVGLAPTASIFASFGTGDGLFGQIIWLASKAWMLGLPLWWHLRVDGQTFSWSPVRQGGVGAGFLIGALFSLVMVLAWFFVGESRVDRETYRASLEPFGLTNANTYIAAAVFWTVGNSVLEEYVFRWFLVEKGEVVFGPGWPTILVSAGIFVLHHFFALWFLGFSLSANLLACLGLFIGGTAFSWLYVKYRSIWIPYITHAMCDVVVFAVGYVLLFL
;
A
#
# COMPACT_ATOMS: atom_id res chain seq x y z
N MET A 1 3.30 29.52 7.27
CA MET A 1 3.78 28.34 8.03
C MET A 1 5.23 28.07 7.62
N SER A 2 6.07 27.49 8.48
CA SER A 2 7.40 27.03 8.03
C SER A 2 7.27 25.85 7.09
N GLU A 3 8.26 25.65 6.21
CA GLU A 3 8.34 24.54 5.26
C GLU A 3 8.16 23.18 5.97
N LYS A 4 8.86 22.98 7.09
CA LYS A 4 8.71 21.78 7.93
C LYS A 4 7.29 21.56 8.45
N ARG A 5 6.56 22.63 8.81
CA ARG A 5 5.16 22.52 9.25
C ARG A 5 4.23 22.17 8.08
N LEU A 6 4.49 22.70 6.90
CA LEU A 6 3.73 22.35 5.69
C LEU A 6 3.97 20.89 5.28
N ALA A 7 5.21 20.42 5.33
CA ALA A 7 5.55 19.03 5.07
C ALA A 7 4.90 18.07 6.07
N LEU A 8 4.89 18.42 7.37
CA LEU A 8 4.14 17.67 8.38
C LEU A 8 2.64 17.62 8.09
N LEU A 9 2.03 18.74 7.69
CA LEU A 9 0.62 18.78 7.31
C LEU A 9 0.33 17.88 6.11
N ALA A 10 1.19 17.91 5.08
CA ALA A 10 1.09 17.05 3.91
C ALA A 10 1.16 15.55 4.29
N LEU A 11 2.11 15.19 5.16
CA LEU A 11 2.24 13.81 5.67
C LEU A 11 0.97 13.35 6.40
N LEU A 12 0.36 14.21 7.21
CA LEU A 12 -0.88 13.87 7.92
C LEU A 12 -2.07 13.74 6.95
N LEU A 13 -2.28 14.72 6.07
CA LEU A 13 -3.43 14.77 5.17
C LEU A 13 -3.42 13.64 4.13
N VAL A 14 -2.26 13.30 3.60
CA VAL A 14 -2.13 12.25 2.58
C VAL A 14 -1.89 10.90 3.22
N GLY A 15 -1.01 10.83 4.23
CA GLY A 15 -0.62 9.56 4.86
C GLY A 15 -1.73 8.90 5.67
N LEU A 16 -2.67 9.67 6.25
CA LEU A 16 -3.79 9.12 7.01
C LEU A 16 -5.05 8.85 6.16
N ALA A 17 -5.09 9.33 4.91
CA ALA A 17 -6.24 9.13 4.02
C ALA A 17 -6.60 7.65 3.77
N PRO A 18 -5.63 6.74 3.54
CA PRO A 18 -5.92 5.31 3.42
C PRO A 18 -6.54 4.73 4.70
N THR A 19 -6.00 5.06 5.88
CA THR A 19 -6.54 4.59 7.16
C THR A 19 -7.97 5.07 7.37
N ALA A 20 -8.23 6.37 7.15
CA ALA A 20 -9.58 6.93 7.25
C ALA A 20 -10.56 6.24 6.29
N SER A 21 -10.10 5.95 5.06
CA SER A 21 -10.88 5.22 4.07
C SER A 21 -11.21 3.79 4.49
N ILE A 22 -10.27 3.06 5.10
CA ILE A 22 -10.52 1.71 5.62
C ILE A 22 -11.60 1.74 6.70
N PHE A 23 -11.49 2.65 7.68
CA PHE A 23 -12.52 2.78 8.73
C PHE A 23 -13.89 3.14 8.17
N ALA A 24 -13.97 4.04 7.20
CA ALA A 24 -15.24 4.42 6.60
C ALA A 24 -15.82 3.34 5.70
N SER A 25 -14.99 2.59 4.98
CA SER A 25 -15.43 1.57 4.01
C SER A 25 -15.82 0.26 4.67
N PHE A 26 -15.04 -0.20 5.66
CA PHE A 26 -15.29 -1.45 6.37
C PHE A 26 -16.04 -1.25 7.70
N GLY A 27 -15.83 -0.13 8.38
CA GLY A 27 -16.40 0.10 9.71
C GLY A 27 -17.87 0.53 9.70
N THR A 28 -18.44 0.94 8.57
CA THR A 28 -19.84 1.38 8.48
C THR A 28 -20.82 0.29 8.03
N GLY A 29 -20.34 -0.77 7.38
CA GLY A 29 -21.18 -1.87 6.88
C GLY A 29 -22.08 -1.51 5.69
N ASP A 30 -22.08 -0.26 5.22
CA ASP A 30 -22.82 0.20 4.04
C ASP A 30 -21.92 0.13 2.79
N GLY A 31 -22.19 -0.83 1.93
CA GLY A 31 -21.40 -1.08 0.72
C GLY A 31 -21.36 0.12 -0.24
N LEU A 32 -22.44 0.88 -0.40
CA LEU A 32 -22.47 2.02 -1.33
C LEU A 32 -21.71 3.21 -0.74
N PHE A 33 -21.99 3.54 0.51
CA PHE A 33 -21.26 4.61 1.20
C PHE A 33 -19.76 4.30 1.26
N GLY A 34 -19.40 3.06 1.60
CA GLY A 34 -18.01 2.61 1.61
C GLY A 34 -17.32 2.73 0.26
N GLN A 35 -17.99 2.34 -0.83
CA GLN A 35 -17.46 2.51 -2.20
C GLN A 35 -17.23 3.98 -2.58
N ILE A 36 -18.16 4.87 -2.21
CA ILE A 36 -18.02 6.31 -2.45
C ILE A 36 -16.81 6.87 -1.69
N ILE A 37 -16.65 6.50 -0.41
CA ILE A 37 -15.51 6.96 0.39
C ILE A 37 -14.19 6.37 -0.12
N TRP A 38 -14.18 5.11 -0.53
CA TRP A 38 -13.02 4.49 -1.16
C TRP A 38 -12.62 5.26 -2.43
N LEU A 39 -13.56 5.57 -3.32
CA LEU A 39 -13.30 6.32 -4.54
C LEU A 39 -12.81 7.74 -4.24
N ALA A 40 -13.45 8.43 -3.28
CA ALA A 40 -13.04 9.76 -2.84
C ALA A 40 -11.62 9.76 -2.26
N SER A 41 -11.26 8.73 -1.50
CA SER A 41 -9.90 8.55 -0.97
C SER A 41 -8.88 8.35 -2.08
N LYS A 42 -9.18 7.56 -3.12
CA LYS A 42 -8.28 7.41 -4.28
C LYS A 42 -8.09 8.72 -5.02
N ALA A 43 -9.17 9.49 -5.23
CA ALA A 43 -9.08 10.82 -5.83
C ALA A 43 -8.25 11.79 -4.97
N TRP A 44 -8.38 11.72 -3.64
CA TRP A 44 -7.57 12.51 -2.70
C TRP A 44 -6.10 12.13 -2.74
N MET A 45 -5.81 10.82 -2.68
CA MET A 45 -4.45 10.26 -2.73
C MET A 45 -3.74 10.59 -4.04
N LEU A 46 -4.46 10.72 -5.16
CA LEU A 46 -3.89 11.13 -6.43
C LEU A 46 -3.76 12.66 -6.52
N GLY A 47 -4.86 13.36 -6.29
CA GLY A 47 -5.02 14.78 -6.57
C GLY A 47 -4.29 15.69 -5.59
N LEU A 48 -4.35 15.41 -4.28
CA LEU A 48 -3.72 16.27 -3.28
C LEU A 48 -2.19 16.29 -3.42
N PRO A 49 -1.47 15.15 -3.53
CA PRO A 49 -0.04 15.17 -3.79
C PRO A 49 0.35 15.90 -5.07
N LEU A 50 -0.40 15.71 -6.16
CA LEU A 50 -0.12 16.36 -7.45
C LEU A 50 -0.28 17.87 -7.35
N TRP A 51 -1.39 18.32 -6.78
CA TRP A 51 -1.65 19.74 -6.55
C TRP A 51 -0.58 20.34 -5.64
N TRP A 52 -0.20 19.63 -4.58
CA TRP A 52 0.80 20.10 -3.63
C TRP A 52 2.16 20.28 -4.31
N HIS A 53 2.61 19.27 -5.06
CA HIS A 53 3.86 19.31 -5.82
C HIS A 53 3.92 20.49 -6.81
N LEU A 54 2.85 20.71 -7.57
CA LEU A 54 2.81 21.75 -8.60
C LEU A 54 2.59 23.15 -8.05
N ARG A 55 1.77 23.31 -7.01
CA ARG A 55 1.28 24.62 -6.54
C ARG A 55 1.93 25.08 -5.24
N VAL A 56 2.23 24.16 -4.33
CA VAL A 56 2.83 24.50 -3.03
C VAL A 56 4.34 24.42 -3.11
N ASP A 57 4.89 23.37 -3.71
CA ASP A 57 6.34 23.20 -3.84
C ASP A 57 6.91 23.88 -5.10
N GLY A 58 6.05 24.32 -6.02
CA GLY A 58 6.44 25.00 -7.25
C GLY A 58 7.25 24.13 -8.22
N GLN A 59 7.13 22.80 -8.10
CA GLN A 59 7.87 21.85 -8.91
C GLN A 59 7.16 21.57 -10.25
N THR A 60 7.88 20.94 -11.17
CA THR A 60 7.33 20.54 -12.47
C THR A 60 6.84 19.09 -12.45
N PHE A 61 5.91 18.80 -13.36
CA PHE A 61 5.40 17.44 -13.54
C PHE A 61 6.51 16.47 -13.96
N SER A 62 6.48 15.24 -13.44
CA SER A 62 7.46 14.21 -13.73
C SER A 62 6.81 12.82 -13.76
N TRP A 63 7.24 11.99 -14.72
CA TRP A 63 6.88 10.58 -14.81
C TRP A 63 7.81 9.66 -14.02
N SER A 64 8.66 10.20 -13.13
CA SER A 64 9.61 9.44 -12.31
C SER A 64 10.52 8.50 -13.14
N PRO A 65 11.18 8.98 -14.21
CA PRO A 65 11.89 8.10 -15.14
C PRO A 65 13.01 7.30 -14.48
N VAL A 66 13.19 6.06 -14.92
CA VAL A 66 14.27 5.18 -14.43
C VAL A 66 15.61 5.63 -15.01
N ARG A 67 16.33 6.49 -14.28
CA ARG A 67 17.64 7.02 -14.70
C ARG A 67 18.83 6.31 -14.07
N GLN A 68 18.64 5.68 -12.91
CA GLN A 68 19.72 5.10 -12.10
C GLN A 68 19.75 3.56 -12.15
N GLY A 69 19.07 2.96 -13.13
CA GLY A 69 18.87 1.51 -13.19
C GLY A 69 17.99 1.00 -12.04
N GLY A 70 18.32 -0.19 -11.51
CA GLY A 70 17.63 -0.76 -10.35
C GLY A 70 16.53 -1.78 -10.67
N VAL A 71 16.15 -1.94 -11.94
CA VAL A 71 15.13 -2.92 -12.38
C VAL A 71 15.43 -4.33 -11.87
N GLY A 72 16.68 -4.79 -12.04
CA GLY A 72 17.11 -6.10 -11.54
C GLY A 72 17.04 -6.22 -10.02
N ALA A 73 17.34 -5.14 -9.27
CA ALA A 73 17.22 -5.14 -7.81
C ALA A 73 15.75 -5.24 -7.38
N GLY A 74 14.85 -4.49 -8.04
CA GLY A 74 13.41 -4.57 -7.81
C GLY A 74 12.86 -5.98 -8.03
N PHE A 75 13.26 -6.62 -9.14
CA PHE A 75 12.86 -8.00 -9.44
C PHE A 75 13.41 -9.02 -8.45
N LEU A 76 14.71 -8.95 -8.11
CA LEU A 76 15.34 -9.89 -7.17
C LEU A 76 14.73 -9.82 -5.77
N ILE A 77 14.51 -8.60 -5.26
CA ILE A 77 13.86 -8.40 -3.96
C ILE A 77 12.40 -8.87 -4.03
N GLY A 78 11.70 -8.58 -5.14
CA GLY A 78 10.33 -9.01 -5.36
C GLY A 78 10.21 -10.53 -5.33
N ALA A 79 11.05 -11.23 -6.10
CA ALA A 79 11.09 -12.69 -6.14
C ALA A 79 11.37 -13.30 -4.75
N LEU A 80 12.34 -12.73 -4.02
CA LEU A 80 12.65 -13.17 -2.66
C LEU A 80 11.46 -12.98 -1.72
N PHE A 81 10.80 -11.82 -1.74
CA PHE A 81 9.65 -11.55 -0.88
C PHE A 81 8.44 -12.40 -1.26
N SER A 82 8.13 -12.54 -2.54
CA SER A 82 7.08 -13.45 -3.03
C SER A 82 7.31 -14.87 -2.54
N LEU A 83 8.55 -15.39 -2.61
CA LEU A 83 8.89 -16.72 -2.09
C LEU A 83 8.63 -16.80 -0.58
N VAL A 84 9.13 -15.84 0.20
CA VAL A 84 8.92 -15.82 1.66
C VAL A 84 7.44 -15.75 2.01
N MET A 85 6.63 -14.96 1.29
CA MET A 85 5.19 -14.85 1.49
C MET A 85 4.47 -16.16 1.21
N VAL A 86 4.81 -16.84 0.10
CA VAL A 86 4.26 -18.17 -0.23
C VAL A 86 4.58 -19.18 0.87
N LEU A 87 5.84 -19.24 1.32
CA LEU A 87 6.24 -20.14 2.40
C LEU A 87 5.52 -19.79 3.72
N ALA A 88 5.41 -18.51 4.07
CA ALA A 88 4.70 -18.06 5.26
C ALA A 88 3.21 -18.46 5.21
N TRP A 89 2.57 -18.35 4.04
CA TRP A 89 1.19 -18.81 3.86
C TRP A 89 1.03 -20.30 4.16
N PHE A 90 1.85 -21.16 3.54
CA PHE A 90 1.75 -22.62 3.70
C PHE A 90 2.11 -23.11 5.11
N PHE A 91 3.11 -22.52 5.76
CA PHE A 91 3.56 -23.00 7.08
C PHE A 91 2.83 -22.34 8.26
N VAL A 92 2.26 -21.15 8.06
CA VAL A 92 1.79 -20.29 9.16
C VAL A 92 0.41 -19.68 8.89
N GLY A 93 0.09 -19.30 7.66
CA GLY A 93 -1.07 -18.47 7.35
C GLY A 93 -2.42 -19.19 7.36
N GLU A 94 -2.50 -20.39 6.77
CA GLU A 94 -3.79 -21.02 6.43
C GLU A 94 -4.74 -21.21 7.62
N SER A 95 -4.23 -21.63 8.77
CA SER A 95 -5.06 -21.87 9.97
C SER A 95 -5.38 -20.63 10.79
N ARG A 96 -4.90 -19.44 10.38
CA ARG A 96 -4.98 -18.20 11.17
C ARG A 96 -5.84 -17.09 10.55
N VAL A 97 -6.55 -17.40 9.47
CA VAL A 97 -7.52 -16.51 8.81
C VAL A 97 -8.89 -17.14 8.88
N ASP A 98 -9.86 -16.41 9.44
CA ASP A 98 -11.25 -16.85 9.49
C ASP A 98 -11.88 -16.70 8.09
N ARG A 99 -12.14 -17.83 7.42
CA ARG A 99 -12.64 -17.83 6.03
C ARG A 99 -14.06 -17.24 5.92
N GLU A 100 -14.90 -17.44 6.94
CA GLU A 100 -16.28 -16.92 6.94
C GLU A 100 -16.27 -15.39 7.04
N THR A 101 -15.49 -14.86 7.97
CA THR A 101 -15.28 -13.42 8.16
C THR A 101 -14.63 -12.80 6.93
N TYR A 102 -13.58 -13.43 6.39
CA TYR A 102 -12.92 -12.97 5.17
C TYR A 102 -13.89 -12.85 4.00
N ARG A 103 -14.73 -13.87 3.80
CA ARG A 103 -15.77 -13.88 2.76
C ARG A 103 -16.82 -12.79 3.00
N ALA A 104 -17.36 -12.70 4.21
CA ALA A 104 -18.39 -11.73 4.57
C ALA A 104 -17.91 -10.28 4.41
N SER A 105 -16.64 -9.99 4.72
CA SER A 105 -16.05 -8.65 4.54
C SER A 105 -15.88 -8.24 3.07
N LEU A 106 -15.87 -9.21 2.15
CA LEU A 106 -15.65 -9.00 0.72
C LEU A 106 -16.94 -9.05 -0.11
N GLU A 107 -17.99 -9.69 0.42
CA GLU A 107 -19.30 -9.81 -0.26
C GLU A 107 -19.95 -8.46 -0.63
N PRO A 108 -19.98 -7.43 0.24
CA PRO A 108 -20.58 -6.13 -0.08
C PRO A 108 -19.93 -5.41 -1.27
N PHE A 109 -18.70 -5.79 -1.62
CA PHE A 109 -17.94 -5.23 -2.74
C PHE A 109 -18.03 -6.11 -4.00
N GLY A 110 -18.81 -7.19 -3.97
CA GLY A 110 -18.93 -8.15 -5.06
C GLY A 110 -17.69 -9.01 -5.29
N LEU A 111 -16.73 -9.00 -4.35
CA LEU A 111 -15.44 -9.68 -4.47
C LEU A 111 -15.53 -11.19 -4.19
N THR A 112 -16.70 -11.69 -3.79
CA THR A 112 -16.99 -13.13 -3.72
C THR A 112 -17.40 -13.72 -5.09
N ASN A 113 -17.47 -12.91 -6.14
CA ASN A 113 -17.56 -13.37 -7.53
C ASN A 113 -16.16 -13.49 -8.14
N ALA A 114 -15.81 -14.65 -8.71
CA ALA A 114 -14.46 -14.91 -9.22
C ALA A 114 -14.02 -13.93 -10.33
N ASN A 115 -14.92 -13.54 -11.24
CA ASN A 115 -14.56 -12.61 -12.32
C ASN A 115 -14.31 -11.20 -11.78
N THR A 116 -15.17 -10.73 -10.87
CA THR A 116 -14.99 -9.45 -10.19
C THR A 116 -13.70 -9.45 -9.35
N TYR A 117 -13.41 -10.55 -8.66
CA TYR A 117 -12.18 -10.70 -7.88
C TYR A 117 -10.93 -10.64 -8.76
N ILE A 118 -10.91 -11.34 -9.89
CA ILE A 118 -9.76 -11.32 -10.82
C ILE A 118 -9.57 -9.92 -11.40
N ALA A 119 -10.66 -9.26 -11.82
CA ALA A 119 -10.60 -7.88 -12.33
C ALA A 119 -10.07 -6.91 -11.27
N ALA A 120 -10.53 -7.05 -10.02
CA ALA A 120 -10.01 -6.32 -8.88
C ALA A 120 -8.52 -6.61 -8.66
N ALA A 121 -8.11 -7.88 -8.58
CA ALA A 121 -6.71 -8.26 -8.38
C ALA A 121 -5.78 -7.62 -9.43
N VAL A 122 -6.19 -7.59 -10.70
CA VAL A 122 -5.45 -6.90 -11.77
C VAL A 122 -5.41 -5.39 -11.53
N PHE A 123 -6.54 -4.75 -11.23
CA PHE A 123 -6.59 -3.33 -10.92
C PHE A 123 -5.67 -2.97 -9.75
N TRP A 124 -5.70 -3.74 -8.67
CA TRP A 124 -4.89 -3.45 -7.49
C TRP A 124 -3.40 -3.66 -7.78
N THR A 125 -3.05 -4.79 -8.41
CA THR A 125 -1.67 -5.14 -8.74
C THR A 125 -1.03 -4.17 -9.73
N VAL A 126 -1.78 -3.71 -10.74
CA VAL A 126 -1.20 -2.90 -11.83
C VAL A 126 -1.44 -1.42 -11.63
N GLY A 127 -2.62 -1.02 -11.15
CA GLY A 127 -3.02 0.38 -11.00
C GLY A 127 -2.85 0.91 -9.59
N ASN A 128 -3.44 0.24 -8.60
CA ASN A 128 -3.41 0.71 -7.22
C ASN A 128 -1.98 0.73 -6.65
N SER A 129 -1.17 -0.28 -6.93
CA SER A 129 0.22 -0.31 -6.51
C SER A 129 1.01 0.89 -7.05
N VAL A 130 0.76 1.37 -8.28
CA VAL A 130 1.36 2.63 -8.77
C VAL A 130 0.94 3.82 -7.91
N LEU A 131 -0.35 3.92 -7.57
CA LEU A 131 -0.85 4.98 -6.69
C LEU A 131 -0.22 4.90 -5.29
N GLU A 132 0.00 3.71 -4.78
CA GLU A 132 0.65 3.50 -3.48
C GLU A 132 2.13 3.88 -3.53
N GLU A 133 2.86 3.50 -4.58
CA GLU A 133 4.26 3.93 -4.73
C GLU A 133 4.36 5.45 -4.92
N TYR A 134 3.42 6.05 -5.65
CA TYR A 134 3.27 7.50 -5.79
C TYR A 134 3.03 8.19 -4.44
N VAL A 135 2.14 7.67 -3.60
CA VAL A 135 1.88 8.25 -2.28
C VAL A 135 3.04 7.98 -1.32
N PHE A 136 3.33 6.72 -1.04
CA PHE A 136 4.20 6.32 0.05
C PHE A 136 5.67 6.50 -0.28
N ARG A 137 6.09 6.25 -1.53
CA ARG A 137 7.52 6.31 -1.89
C ARG A 137 7.92 7.61 -2.52
N TRP A 138 7.07 8.22 -3.33
CA TRP A 138 7.37 9.56 -3.83
C TRP A 138 6.97 10.63 -2.79
N PHE A 139 5.68 10.91 -2.66
CA PHE A 139 5.24 12.10 -1.93
C PHE A 139 5.60 12.08 -0.45
N LEU A 140 5.30 10.99 0.27
CA LEU A 140 5.58 10.87 1.71
C LEU A 140 7.09 10.82 2.01
N VAL A 141 7.91 10.20 1.16
CA VAL A 141 9.36 10.23 1.36
C VAL A 141 9.88 11.64 1.16
N GLU A 142 9.52 12.34 0.08
CA GLU A 142 10.01 13.71 -0.13
C GLU A 142 9.61 14.66 1.00
N LYS A 143 8.36 14.59 1.47
CA LYS A 143 7.94 15.35 2.67
C LYS A 143 8.65 14.88 3.93
N GLY A 144 8.89 13.58 4.07
CA GLY A 144 9.68 13.02 5.16
C GLY A 144 11.12 13.55 5.17
N GLU A 145 11.78 13.67 4.02
CA GLU A 145 13.14 14.19 3.91
C GLU A 145 13.25 15.64 4.41
N VAL A 146 12.21 16.46 4.19
CA VAL A 146 12.13 17.83 4.74
C VAL A 146 11.96 17.82 6.27
N VAL A 147 11.21 16.87 6.82
CA VAL A 147 10.86 16.85 8.26
C VAL A 147 11.93 16.17 9.11
N PHE A 148 12.40 15.01 8.67
CA PHE A 148 13.27 14.09 9.41
C PHE A 148 14.69 14.00 8.84
N GLY A 149 14.94 14.61 7.68
CA GLY A 149 16.19 14.46 6.93
C GLY A 149 16.18 13.23 6.01
N PRO A 150 17.14 13.15 5.08
CA PRO A 150 17.27 12.00 4.18
C PRO A 150 17.69 10.73 4.92
N GLY A 151 17.36 9.57 4.34
CA GLY A 151 17.81 8.27 4.81
C GLY A 151 16.82 7.54 5.73
N TRP A 152 17.35 6.79 6.70
CA TRP A 152 16.58 5.80 7.47
C TRP A 152 15.37 6.35 8.24
N PRO A 153 15.42 7.50 8.92
CA PRO A 153 14.24 8.02 9.63
C PRO A 153 13.04 8.20 8.70
N THR A 154 13.25 8.77 7.52
CA THR A 154 12.20 8.96 6.50
C THR A 154 11.70 7.63 5.94
N ILE A 155 12.61 6.69 5.65
CA ILE A 155 12.26 5.34 5.16
C ILE A 155 11.33 4.64 6.15
N LEU A 156 11.69 4.64 7.43
CA LEU A 156 10.93 3.96 8.48
C LEU A 156 9.58 4.65 8.76
N VAL A 157 9.52 5.98 8.70
CA VAL A 157 8.24 6.70 8.85
C VAL A 157 7.29 6.38 7.69
N SER A 158 7.77 6.42 6.44
CA SER A 158 6.94 6.06 5.29
C SER A 158 6.45 4.61 5.37
N ALA A 159 7.31 3.67 5.76
CA ALA A 159 6.94 2.28 5.98
C ALA A 159 5.91 2.12 7.12
N GLY A 160 6.07 2.85 8.23
CA GLY A 160 5.12 2.82 9.34
C GLY A 160 3.73 3.32 8.97
N ILE A 161 3.64 4.44 8.22
CA ILE A 161 2.35 4.98 7.73
C ILE A 161 1.71 3.99 6.74
N PHE A 162 2.51 3.35 5.88
CA PHE A 162 2.04 2.29 4.99
C PHE A 162 1.46 1.10 5.75
N VAL A 163 2.10 0.63 6.81
CA VAL A 163 1.60 -0.51 7.59
C VAL A 163 0.35 -0.16 8.40
N LEU A 164 0.19 1.09 8.82
CA LEU A 164 -0.93 1.51 9.66
C LEU A 164 -2.29 1.17 9.05
N HIS A 165 -2.52 1.51 7.78
CA HIS A 165 -3.80 1.21 7.13
C HIS A 165 -3.96 -0.29 6.84
N HIS A 166 -2.86 -1.00 6.57
CA HIS A 166 -2.88 -2.45 6.39
C HIS A 166 -3.26 -3.20 7.66
N PHE A 167 -2.79 -2.74 8.82
CA PHE A 167 -3.19 -3.33 10.10
C PHE A 167 -4.72 -3.34 10.26
N PHE A 168 -5.37 -2.20 9.98
CA PHE A 168 -6.82 -2.10 10.06
C PHE A 168 -7.52 -2.87 8.94
N ALA A 169 -6.98 -2.86 7.72
CA ALA A 169 -7.54 -3.65 6.62
C ALA A 169 -7.55 -5.15 6.97
N LEU A 170 -6.43 -5.70 7.42
CA LEU A 170 -6.32 -7.10 7.83
C LEU A 170 -7.21 -7.44 9.02
N TRP A 171 -7.34 -6.51 9.97
CA TRP A 171 -8.27 -6.65 11.10
C TRP A 171 -9.71 -6.84 10.62
N PHE A 172 -10.21 -5.97 9.74
CA PHE A 172 -11.56 -6.09 9.17
C PHE A 172 -11.74 -7.30 8.26
N LEU A 173 -10.66 -7.81 7.66
CA LEU A 173 -10.66 -9.04 6.85
C LEU A 173 -10.64 -10.33 7.68
N GLY A 174 -10.68 -10.26 9.02
CA GLY A 174 -10.78 -11.44 9.88
C GLY A 174 -9.45 -12.14 10.17
N PHE A 175 -8.32 -11.44 10.02
CA PHE A 175 -7.03 -11.97 10.47
C PHE A 175 -6.98 -11.95 12.00
N SER A 176 -6.61 -13.08 12.62
CA SER A 176 -6.33 -13.11 14.06
C SER A 176 -5.24 -12.08 14.41
N LEU A 177 -5.24 -11.53 15.62
CA LEU A 177 -4.25 -10.52 16.03
C LEU A 177 -2.81 -11.01 15.78
N SER A 178 -2.52 -12.29 16.05
CA SER A 178 -1.21 -12.88 15.79
C SER A 178 -0.83 -12.90 14.30
N ALA A 179 -1.77 -13.27 13.42
CA ALA A 179 -1.54 -13.26 11.97
C ALA A 179 -1.42 -11.84 11.42
N ASN A 180 -2.25 -10.92 11.92
CA ASN A 180 -2.19 -9.51 11.54
C ASN A 180 -0.84 -8.89 11.92
N LEU A 181 -0.36 -9.11 13.15
CA LEU A 181 0.96 -8.61 13.57
C LEU A 181 2.11 -9.22 12.76
N LEU A 182 2.04 -10.51 12.44
CA LEU A 182 3.05 -11.16 11.59
C LEU A 182 3.03 -10.60 10.16
N ALA A 183 1.84 -10.44 9.56
CA ALA A 183 1.68 -9.84 8.26
C ALA A 183 2.16 -8.38 8.25
N CYS A 184 1.84 -7.60 9.29
CA CYS A 184 2.31 -6.23 9.47
C CYS A 184 3.83 -6.13 9.63
N LEU A 185 4.47 -7.09 10.30
CA LEU A 185 5.93 -7.17 10.34
C LEU A 185 6.51 -7.39 8.94
N GLY A 186 5.93 -8.32 8.16
CA GLY A 186 6.30 -8.54 6.77
C GLY A 186 6.10 -7.29 5.90
N LEU A 187 4.95 -6.63 6.02
CA LEU A 187 4.62 -5.38 5.32
C LEU A 187 5.53 -4.23 5.75
N PHE A 188 5.98 -4.17 7.00
CA PHE A 188 6.93 -3.17 7.46
C PHE A 188 8.30 -3.37 6.83
N ILE A 189 8.79 -4.61 6.78
CA ILE A 189 10.03 -4.98 6.10
C ILE A 189 9.91 -4.67 4.60
N GLY A 190 8.79 -5.06 3.97
CA GLY A 190 8.47 -4.77 2.58
C GLY A 190 8.47 -3.28 2.29
N GLY A 191 7.67 -2.51 3.02
CA GLY A 191 7.57 -1.05 2.88
C GLY A 191 8.89 -0.33 3.15
N THR A 192 9.71 -0.84 4.06
CA THR A 192 11.08 -0.35 4.29
C THR A 192 11.96 -0.59 3.06
N ALA A 193 11.91 -1.79 2.47
CA ALA A 193 12.66 -2.11 1.26
C ALA A 193 12.17 -1.29 0.05
N PHE A 194 10.86 -1.06 -0.09
CA PHE A 194 10.29 -0.25 -1.16
C PHE A 194 10.77 1.20 -1.06
N SER A 195 10.72 1.78 0.15
CA SER A 195 11.26 3.11 0.42
C SER A 195 12.76 3.19 0.17
N TRP A 196 13.52 2.16 0.55
CA TRP A 196 14.96 2.09 0.27
C TRP A 196 15.25 2.04 -1.25
N LEU A 197 14.53 1.22 -2.00
CA LEU A 197 14.64 1.14 -3.47
C LEU A 197 14.34 2.51 -4.10
N TYR A 198 13.29 3.19 -3.65
CA TYR A 198 12.99 4.54 -4.11
C TYR A 198 14.11 5.54 -3.77
N VAL A 199 14.56 5.60 -2.52
CA VAL A 199 15.61 6.55 -2.10
C VAL A 199 16.91 6.30 -2.88
N LYS A 200 17.23 5.03 -3.16
CA LYS A 200 18.44 4.61 -3.88
C LYS A 200 18.39 4.92 -5.37
N TYR A 201 17.26 4.67 -6.04
CA TYR A 201 17.17 4.77 -7.50
C TYR A 201 16.38 6.00 -8.00
N ARG A 202 15.71 6.71 -7.09
CA ARG A 202 14.89 7.91 -7.31
C ARG A 202 13.85 7.75 -8.42
N SER A 203 13.22 6.57 -8.44
CA SER A 203 12.10 6.26 -9.33
C SER A 203 11.11 5.35 -8.62
N ILE A 204 9.81 5.66 -8.71
CA ILE A 204 8.74 4.83 -8.14
C ILE A 204 8.59 3.50 -8.88
N TRP A 205 9.06 3.42 -10.12
CA TRP A 205 8.95 2.21 -10.94
C TRP A 205 9.82 1.06 -10.41
N ILE A 206 10.88 1.36 -9.66
CA ILE A 206 11.75 0.32 -9.09
C ILE A 206 11.08 -0.44 -7.96
N PRO A 207 10.59 0.21 -6.89
CA PRO A 207 9.81 -0.49 -5.87
C PRO A 207 8.45 -1.00 -6.39
N TYR A 208 7.85 -0.35 -7.40
CA TYR A 208 6.63 -0.86 -8.05
C TYR A 208 6.78 -2.29 -8.58
N ILE A 209 7.92 -2.63 -9.20
CA ILE A 209 8.17 -4.00 -9.68
C ILE A 209 8.10 -4.98 -8.51
N THR A 210 8.79 -4.67 -7.42
CA THR A 210 8.76 -5.48 -6.19
C THR A 210 7.34 -5.59 -5.64
N HIS A 211 6.63 -4.47 -5.56
CA HIS A 211 5.27 -4.38 -5.03
C HIS A 211 4.30 -5.24 -5.85
N ALA A 212 4.26 -5.07 -7.17
CA ALA A 212 3.38 -5.84 -8.06
C ALA A 212 3.61 -7.36 -7.95
N MET A 213 4.86 -7.80 -7.78
CA MET A 213 5.15 -9.23 -7.55
C MET A 213 4.61 -9.74 -6.21
N CYS A 214 4.67 -8.92 -5.16
CA CYS A 214 4.07 -9.24 -3.87
C CYS A 214 2.54 -9.26 -3.95
N ASP A 215 1.93 -8.31 -4.66
CA ASP A 215 0.48 -8.22 -4.84
C ASP A 215 -0.08 -9.47 -5.52
N VAL A 216 0.59 -9.98 -6.55
CA VAL A 216 0.21 -11.26 -7.18
C VAL A 216 0.08 -12.38 -6.15
N VAL A 217 1.01 -12.45 -5.17
CA VAL A 217 0.95 -13.45 -4.10
C VAL A 217 -0.21 -13.16 -3.14
N VAL A 218 -0.42 -11.91 -2.73
CA VAL A 218 -1.53 -11.52 -1.85
C VAL A 218 -2.88 -11.90 -2.47
N PHE A 219 -3.11 -11.55 -3.74
CA PHE A 219 -4.35 -11.86 -4.43
C PHE A 219 -4.49 -13.35 -4.75
N ALA A 220 -3.39 -14.07 -4.99
CA ALA A 220 -3.45 -15.54 -5.12
C ALA A 220 -3.91 -16.20 -3.81
N VAL A 221 -3.37 -15.77 -2.67
CA VAL A 221 -3.79 -16.26 -1.34
C VAL A 221 -5.26 -15.93 -1.07
N GLY A 222 -5.69 -14.70 -1.37
CA GLY A 222 -7.10 -14.31 -1.21
C GLY A 222 -8.05 -15.09 -2.13
N TYR A 223 -7.61 -15.43 -3.34
CA TYR A 223 -8.37 -16.31 -4.25
C TYR A 223 -8.53 -17.71 -3.65
N VAL A 224 -7.45 -18.30 -3.13
CA VAL A 224 -7.50 -19.59 -2.44
C VAL A 224 -8.51 -19.54 -1.28
N LEU A 225 -8.42 -18.52 -0.42
CA LEU A 225 -9.33 -18.35 0.71
C LEU A 225 -10.82 -18.28 0.32
N LEU A 226 -11.15 -17.73 -0.85
CA LEU A 226 -12.53 -17.51 -1.29
C LEU A 226 -13.13 -18.65 -2.12
N PHE A 227 -12.29 -19.33 -2.90
CA PHE A 227 -12.76 -20.19 -3.99
C PHE A 227 -12.21 -21.63 -3.93
N LEU A 228 -11.24 -21.92 -3.06
CA LEU A 228 -10.61 -23.24 -2.93
C LEU A 228 -10.65 -23.77 -1.48
#